data_AF-A0A126P9U8-F1
#
_entry.id   AF-A0A126P9U8-F1
#
_cell.length_a   1.000
_cell.length_b   1.000
_cell.length_c   1.000
_cell.angle_alpha   90.00
_cell.angle_beta   90.00
_cell.angle_gamma   90.00
#
_symmetry.space_group_name_H-M   'P 1'
#
loop_
_entity.id
_entity.type
_entity.pdbx_description
1 polymer ?
#
loop_
_entity_poly.entity_id
_entity_poly.type
_entity_poly.pdbx_seq_one_letter_code
_entity_poly.pdbx_strand_id
1 'polypeptide(L)'
;MNNRLSSGALACLLALAAPAAWAQQVALPPVAVQDKTQPSPRLNPEATNRAERLSDYMVRDLHLNGYQAARLRAINADKTTKLEDAERRNAKNTAALDQQRTGILHERDQELKAVLSTDQYSNYYDARGRYNKADRDYASTASQAATQALVKSVQDPTPARANNATIGPANPKATTRPAGNLGRNAR
;
A
#
# COMPACT_ATOMS: atom_id res chain seq x y z
N MET A 1 -18.73 -21.15 -72.18
CA MET A 1 -19.37 -20.99 -70.86
C MET A 1 -18.25 -20.57 -69.90
N ASN A 2 -17.72 -19.34 -69.97
CA ASN A 2 -18.27 -18.07 -69.43
C ASN A 2 -18.57 -18.22 -67.92
N ASN A 3 -18.08 -17.44 -66.97
CA ASN A 3 -17.26 -16.23 -66.97
C ASN A 3 -16.80 -15.93 -65.51
N ARG A 4 -15.53 -15.52 -65.37
CA ARG A 4 -15.02 -14.32 -64.65
C ARG A 4 -15.09 -14.16 -63.13
N LEU A 5 -13.87 -14.16 -62.58
CA LEU A 5 -13.28 -13.20 -61.61
C LEU A 5 -13.96 -11.82 -61.61
N SER A 6 -14.21 -11.27 -60.42
CA SER A 6 -14.42 -9.84 -60.22
C SER A 6 -13.55 -9.34 -59.07
N SER A 7 -12.50 -8.60 -59.46
CA SER A 7 -11.77 -7.66 -58.63
C SER A 7 -12.58 -6.37 -58.55
N GLY A 8 -12.86 -5.88 -57.34
CA GLY A 8 -13.39 -4.53 -57.10
C GLY A 8 -12.36 -3.68 -56.39
N ALA A 9 -11.75 -2.74 -57.13
CA ALA A 9 -10.80 -1.76 -56.62
C ALA A 9 -11.48 -0.42 -56.30
N LEU A 10 -10.90 0.27 -55.30
CA LEU A 10 -10.78 1.72 -55.09
C LEU A 10 -12.00 2.64 -55.29
N ALA A 11 -12.34 3.38 -54.23
CA ALA A 11 -12.56 4.83 -54.35
C ALA A 11 -12.27 5.53 -53.01
N CYS A 12 -11.25 6.39 -53.03
CA CYS A 12 -10.90 7.35 -51.99
C CYS A 12 -12.01 8.41 -51.84
N LEU A 13 -12.39 8.71 -50.60
CA LEU A 13 -12.93 10.02 -50.25
C LEU A 13 -12.23 10.50 -48.97
N LEU A 14 -11.25 11.39 -49.17
CA LEU A 14 -10.76 12.30 -48.13
C LEU A 14 -11.87 13.30 -47.81
N ALA A 15 -12.30 13.33 -46.56
CA ALA A 15 -12.99 14.48 -45.99
C ALA A 15 -12.13 15.01 -44.82
N LEU A 16 -11.41 16.10 -45.09
CA LEU A 16 -10.82 16.97 -44.08
C LEU A 16 -11.95 17.71 -43.36
N ALA A 17 -12.22 17.36 -42.11
CA ALA A 17 -13.03 18.16 -41.20
C ALA A 17 -12.19 18.46 -39.95
N ALA A 18 -12.06 19.76 -39.66
CA ALA A 18 -11.20 20.33 -38.64
C ALA A 18 -11.50 19.81 -37.23
N PRO A 19 -10.50 19.68 -36.34
CA PRO A 19 -10.74 19.43 -34.92
C PRO A 19 -11.30 20.70 -34.28
N ALA A 20 -12.60 20.71 -33.99
CA ALA A 20 -13.16 21.62 -33.00
C ALA A 20 -12.63 21.20 -31.63
N ALA A 21 -11.84 22.07 -31.02
CA ALA A 21 -11.32 21.90 -29.67
C ALA A 21 -12.48 21.90 -28.65
N TRP A 22 -12.89 20.71 -28.21
CA TRP A 22 -13.61 20.58 -26.95
C TRP A 22 -12.61 20.52 -25.80
N ALA A 23 -12.36 21.67 -25.20
CA ALA A 23 -11.79 21.77 -23.87
C ALA A 23 -12.78 21.19 -22.85
N GLN A 24 -12.76 19.88 -22.65
CA GLN A 24 -13.33 19.29 -21.44
C GLN A 24 -12.37 19.61 -20.30
N GLN A 25 -12.68 20.68 -19.57
CA GLN A 25 -12.13 20.91 -18.24
C GLN A 25 -12.42 19.65 -17.42
N VAL A 26 -11.38 18.83 -17.20
CA VAL A 26 -11.40 17.79 -16.17
C VAL A 26 -11.53 18.54 -14.85
N ALA A 27 -12.77 18.63 -14.36
CA ALA A 27 -13.03 19.02 -13.00
C ALA A 27 -12.24 18.05 -12.10
N LEU A 28 -11.26 18.58 -11.37
CA LEU A 28 -10.60 17.84 -10.31
C LEU A 28 -11.69 17.27 -9.39
N PRO A 29 -11.65 15.99 -9.02
CA PRO A 29 -12.58 15.48 -8.04
C PRO A 29 -12.45 16.31 -6.76
N PRO A 30 -13.55 16.70 -6.10
CA PRO A 30 -13.48 17.37 -4.82
C PRO A 30 -12.69 16.48 -3.86
N VAL A 31 -11.74 17.08 -3.15
CA VAL A 31 -10.99 16.44 -2.07
C VAL A 31 -12.01 15.77 -1.16
N ALA A 32 -12.06 14.44 -1.17
CA ALA A 32 -12.94 13.68 -0.31
C ALA A 32 -12.56 14.00 1.14
N VAL A 33 -13.44 14.71 1.84
CA VAL A 33 -13.36 14.89 3.28
C VAL A 33 -13.43 13.48 3.88
N GLN A 34 -12.33 13.03 4.48
CA GLN A 34 -12.28 11.74 5.14
C GLN A 34 -13.35 11.71 6.24
N ASP A 35 -14.30 10.81 6.08
CA ASP A 35 -15.31 10.51 7.08
C ASP A 35 -14.62 9.99 8.36
N LYS A 36 -14.87 10.65 9.49
CA LYS A 36 -14.31 10.28 10.80
C LYS A 36 -14.84 8.94 11.33
N THR A 37 -15.80 8.32 10.65
CA THR A 37 -16.22 6.94 10.91
C THR A 37 -15.31 5.90 10.25
N GLN A 38 -14.42 6.33 9.34
CA GLN A 38 -13.42 5.44 8.76
C GLN A 38 -12.37 5.10 9.83
N PRO A 39 -12.03 3.81 10.00
CA PRO A 39 -11.01 3.40 10.96
C PRO A 39 -9.71 4.14 10.65
N SER A 40 -9.17 4.83 11.65
CA SER A 40 -7.88 5.51 11.55
C SER A 40 -6.83 4.52 11.07
N PRO A 41 -5.84 4.95 10.24
CA PRO A 41 -4.74 4.09 9.83
C PRO A 41 -4.12 3.47 11.09
N ARG A 42 -4.37 2.18 11.29
CA ARG A 42 -3.75 1.45 12.39
C ARG A 42 -2.24 1.54 12.17
N LEU A 43 -1.46 1.52 13.25
CA LEU A 43 0.01 1.71 13.27
C LEU A 43 0.81 0.79 12.33
N ASN A 44 0.16 -0.09 11.58
CA ASN A 44 0.76 -0.84 10.50
C ASN A 44 -0.28 -1.19 9.41
N PRO A 45 -0.52 -0.29 8.42
CA PRO A 45 -1.43 -0.59 7.32
C PRO A 45 -0.91 -1.76 6.46
N GLU A 46 0.41 -1.98 6.43
CA GLU A 46 1.03 -3.07 5.68
C GLU A 46 0.74 -4.44 6.32
N ALA A 47 0.86 -4.57 7.66
CA ALA A 47 0.45 -5.78 8.40
C ALA A 47 -0.99 -6.16 8.11
N THR A 48 -1.88 -5.17 8.15
CA THR A 48 -3.32 -5.37 8.00
C THR A 48 -3.61 -5.87 6.58
N ASN A 49 -3.03 -5.21 5.56
CA ASN A 49 -3.18 -5.63 4.17
C ASN A 49 -2.57 -7.03 3.90
N ARG A 50 -1.42 -7.35 4.50
CA ARG A 50 -0.76 -8.66 4.35
C ARG A 50 -1.62 -9.77 4.93
N ALA A 51 -2.08 -9.61 6.16
CA ALA A 51 -2.93 -10.59 6.84
C ALA A 51 -4.27 -10.80 6.10
N GLU A 52 -4.93 -9.72 5.68
CA GLU A 52 -6.22 -9.79 4.97
C GLU A 52 -6.11 -10.57 3.67
N ARG A 53 -5.10 -10.28 2.83
CA ARG A 53 -4.94 -10.99 1.55
C ARG A 53 -4.62 -12.47 1.73
N LEU A 54 -3.74 -12.78 2.69
CA LEU A 54 -3.44 -14.17 3.03
C LEU A 54 -4.69 -14.90 3.50
N SER A 55 -5.47 -14.27 4.38
CA SER A 55 -6.73 -14.82 4.86
C SER A 55 -7.74 -15.02 3.74
N ASP A 56 -7.95 -14.05 2.87
CA ASP A 56 -8.91 -14.18 1.76
C ASP A 56 -8.51 -15.30 0.78
N TYR A 57 -7.21 -15.47 0.54
CA TYR A 57 -6.71 -16.60 -0.22
C TYR A 57 -7.06 -17.93 0.46
N MET A 58 -6.72 -18.08 1.74
CA MET A 58 -6.97 -19.31 2.50
C MET A 58 -8.47 -19.59 2.69
N VAL A 59 -9.30 -18.56 2.90
CA VAL A 59 -10.76 -18.70 3.05
C VAL A 59 -11.36 -19.31 1.78
N ARG A 60 -10.91 -18.86 0.61
CA ARG A 60 -11.36 -19.37 -0.68
C ARG A 60 -10.84 -20.78 -0.97
N ASP A 61 -9.54 -21.00 -0.76
CA ASP A 61 -8.85 -22.27 -1.08
C ASP A 61 -9.32 -23.41 -0.17
N LEU A 62 -9.65 -23.13 1.09
CA LEU A 62 -10.08 -24.12 2.09
C LEU A 62 -11.61 -24.19 2.26
N HIS A 63 -12.37 -23.39 1.50
CA HIS A 63 -13.83 -23.33 1.56
C HIS A 63 -14.36 -23.12 3.00
N LEU A 64 -13.82 -22.12 3.70
CA LEU A 64 -14.12 -21.90 5.12
C LEU A 64 -15.52 -21.31 5.33
N ASN A 65 -16.20 -21.75 6.39
CA ASN A 65 -17.43 -21.11 6.84
C ASN A 65 -17.16 -19.78 7.56
N GLY A 66 -18.22 -19.03 7.88
CA GLY A 66 -18.10 -17.70 8.50
C GLY A 66 -17.33 -17.69 9.83
N TYR A 67 -17.56 -18.67 10.70
CA TYR A 67 -16.84 -18.79 11.97
C TYR A 67 -15.35 -19.07 11.76
N GLN A 68 -15.03 -20.06 10.92
CA GLN A 68 -13.66 -20.45 10.61
C GLN A 68 -12.89 -19.31 9.95
N ALA A 69 -13.51 -18.61 9.00
CA ALA A 69 -12.93 -17.47 8.31
C ALA A 69 -12.63 -16.31 9.28
N ALA A 70 -13.52 -16.02 10.22
CA ALA A 70 -13.30 -14.99 11.24
C ALA A 70 -12.11 -15.36 12.16
N ARG A 71 -12.04 -16.60 12.63
CA ARG A 71 -10.93 -17.09 13.46
C ARG A 71 -9.60 -17.09 12.69
N LEU A 72 -9.59 -17.58 11.46
CA LEU A 72 -8.42 -17.53 10.57
C LEU A 72 -7.90 -16.10 10.38
N ARG A 73 -8.78 -15.13 10.15
CA ARG A 73 -8.38 -13.71 10.01
C ARG A 73 -7.72 -13.18 11.27
N ALA A 74 -8.26 -13.48 12.44
CA ALA A 74 -7.66 -13.09 13.70
C ALA A 74 -6.28 -13.74 13.93
N ILE A 75 -6.16 -15.04 13.64
CA ILE A 75 -4.90 -15.78 13.72
C ILE A 75 -3.86 -15.16 12.78
N ASN A 76 -4.20 -14.98 11.50
CA ASN A 76 -3.27 -14.41 10.53
C ASN A 76 -2.86 -12.98 10.89
N ALA A 77 -3.78 -12.15 11.41
CA ALA A 77 -3.45 -10.80 11.86
C ALA A 77 -2.40 -10.81 12.99
N ASP A 78 -2.54 -11.70 13.99
CA ASP A 78 -1.53 -11.89 15.05
C ASP A 78 -0.18 -12.34 14.46
N LYS A 79 -0.19 -13.40 13.63
CA LYS A 79 1.05 -13.98 13.10
C LYS A 79 1.77 -13.05 12.14
N THR A 80 1.06 -12.33 11.29
CA THR A 80 1.65 -11.32 10.40
C THR A 80 2.28 -10.18 11.20
N THR A 81 1.62 -9.71 12.27
CA THR A 81 2.20 -8.70 13.15
C THR A 81 3.52 -9.19 13.78
N LYS A 82 3.55 -10.44 14.26
CA LYS A 82 4.78 -11.05 14.80
C LYS A 82 5.87 -11.22 13.73
N LEU A 83 5.51 -11.57 12.51
CA LEU A 83 6.46 -11.72 11.40
C LEU A 83 7.11 -10.40 11.06
N GLU A 84 6.34 -9.32 10.96
CA GLU A 84 6.88 -8.00 10.63
C GLU A 84 7.74 -7.44 11.77
N ASP A 85 7.36 -7.71 13.01
CA ASP A 85 8.21 -7.45 14.18
C ASP A 85 9.55 -8.18 14.09
N ALA A 86 9.53 -9.47 13.74
CA ALA A 86 10.74 -10.26 13.56
C ALA A 86 11.59 -9.73 12.39
N GLU A 87 10.96 -9.38 11.27
CA GLU A 87 11.60 -8.82 10.07
C GLU A 87 12.30 -7.49 10.40
N ARG A 88 11.65 -6.60 11.18
CA ARG A 88 12.25 -5.34 11.65
C ARG A 88 13.43 -5.56 12.60
N ARG A 89 13.28 -6.45 13.58
CA ARG A 89 14.32 -6.69 14.60
C ARG A 89 15.55 -7.40 14.04
N ASN A 90 15.37 -8.26 13.03
CA ASN A 90 16.42 -9.11 12.48
C ASN A 90 16.80 -8.75 11.04
N ALA A 91 16.58 -7.50 10.60
CA ALA A 91 16.85 -7.05 9.23
C ALA A 91 18.28 -7.36 8.73
N LYS A 92 19.25 -7.54 9.63
CA LYS A 92 20.65 -7.88 9.33
C LYS A 92 21.07 -9.30 9.74
N ASN A 93 20.18 -10.09 10.31
CA ASN A 93 20.45 -11.44 10.79
C ASN A 93 19.41 -12.43 10.25
N THR A 94 19.68 -12.95 9.06
CA THR A 94 18.79 -13.87 8.34
C THR A 94 18.55 -15.17 9.09
N ALA A 95 19.59 -15.73 9.74
CA ALA A 95 19.46 -16.96 10.50
C ALA A 95 18.50 -16.81 11.70
N ALA A 96 18.62 -15.71 12.45
CA ALA A 96 17.70 -15.42 13.55
C ALA A 96 16.27 -15.15 13.05
N LEU A 97 16.13 -14.45 11.93
CA LEU A 97 14.83 -14.22 11.29
C LEU A 97 14.16 -15.53 10.89
N ASP A 98 14.89 -16.44 10.24
CA ASP A 98 14.36 -17.72 9.78
C ASP A 98 13.92 -18.62 10.94
N GLN A 99 14.68 -18.61 12.05
CA GLN A 99 14.29 -19.31 13.27
C GLN A 99 12.98 -18.75 13.85
N GLN A 100 12.86 -17.43 13.99
CA GLN A 100 11.64 -16.81 14.51
C GLN A 100 10.44 -17.04 13.59
N ARG A 101 10.64 -16.91 12.28
CA ARG A 101 9.61 -17.19 11.28
C ARG A 101 9.11 -18.64 11.38
N THR A 102 10.02 -19.60 11.51
CA THR A 102 9.66 -21.02 11.67
C THR A 102 8.79 -21.24 12.91
N GLY A 103 9.15 -20.61 14.04
CA GLY A 103 8.33 -20.66 15.26
C GLY A 103 6.93 -20.06 15.06
N ILE A 104 6.84 -18.88 14.46
CA ILE A 104 5.55 -18.20 14.20
C ILE A 104 4.65 -19.02 13.27
N LEU A 105 5.23 -19.65 12.24
CA LEU A 105 4.49 -20.52 11.32
C LEU A 105 4.00 -21.79 12.02
N HIS A 106 4.81 -22.36 12.92
CA HIS A 106 4.38 -23.50 13.74
C HIS A 106 3.24 -23.13 14.69
N GLU A 107 3.27 -21.95 15.32
CA GLU A 107 2.13 -21.46 16.11
C GLU A 107 0.86 -21.37 15.26
N ARG A 108 0.95 -20.85 14.04
CA ARG A 108 -0.19 -20.78 13.11
C ARG A 108 -0.76 -22.17 12.81
N ASP A 109 0.11 -23.15 12.55
CA ASP A 109 -0.30 -24.53 12.29
C ASP A 109 -1.13 -25.09 13.46
N GLN A 110 -0.67 -24.89 14.70
CA GLN A 110 -1.39 -25.37 15.89
C GLN A 110 -2.73 -24.66 16.09
N GLU A 111 -2.77 -23.34 15.94
CA GLU A 111 -4.00 -22.56 16.12
C GLU A 111 -5.04 -22.88 15.04
N LEU A 112 -4.61 -23.14 13.80
CA LEU A 112 -5.52 -23.53 12.72
C LEU A 112 -6.04 -24.96 12.88
N LYS A 113 -5.24 -25.88 13.42
CA LYS A 113 -5.70 -27.23 13.76
C LYS A 113 -6.91 -27.22 14.71
N ALA A 114 -6.99 -26.23 15.61
CA ALA A 114 -8.08 -26.09 16.56
C ALA A 114 -9.36 -25.47 15.95
N VAL A 115 -9.29 -24.89 14.76
CA VAL A 115 -10.39 -24.15 14.11
C VAL A 115 -10.96 -24.89 12.90
N LEU A 116 -10.09 -25.55 12.15
CA LEU A 116 -10.44 -26.23 10.91
C LEU A 116 -10.97 -27.64 11.18
N SER A 117 -11.81 -28.16 10.28
CA SER A 117 -12.11 -29.59 10.27
C SER A 117 -10.87 -30.41 9.91
N THR A 118 -10.88 -31.72 10.17
CA THR A 118 -9.77 -32.61 9.83
C THR A 118 -9.37 -32.53 8.35
N ASP A 119 -10.35 -32.50 7.44
CA ASP A 119 -10.11 -32.44 6.00
C ASP A 119 -9.53 -31.07 5.60
N GLN A 120 -10.11 -29.98 6.12
CA GLN A 120 -9.62 -28.64 5.86
C GLN A 120 -8.20 -28.43 6.41
N TYR A 121 -7.90 -28.99 7.59
CA TYR A 121 -6.56 -28.93 8.16
C TYR A 121 -5.55 -29.71 7.34
N SER A 122 -5.91 -30.90 6.85
CA SER A 122 -5.06 -31.69 5.95
C SER A 122 -4.73 -30.90 4.68
N ASN A 123 -5.76 -30.34 4.03
CA ASN A 123 -5.58 -29.48 2.85
C ASN A 123 -4.70 -28.25 3.14
N TYR A 124 -4.92 -27.61 4.28
CA TYR A 124 -4.07 -26.51 4.75
C TYR A 124 -2.61 -26.95 4.92
N TYR A 125 -2.38 -28.07 5.58
CA TYR A 125 -1.05 -28.56 5.91
C TYR A 125 -0.24 -28.91 4.65
N ASP A 126 -0.90 -29.47 3.64
CA ASP A 126 -0.31 -29.74 2.33
C ASP A 126 -0.05 -28.45 1.54
N ALA A 127 -0.96 -27.47 1.64
CA ALA A 127 -0.86 -26.20 0.93
C ALA A 127 0.00 -25.12 1.63
N ARG A 128 0.42 -25.31 2.90
CA ARG A 128 1.05 -24.25 3.72
C ARG A 128 2.29 -23.63 3.07
N GLY A 129 3.05 -24.39 2.28
CA GLY A 129 4.18 -23.87 1.51
C GLY A 129 3.76 -22.79 0.51
N ARG A 130 2.63 -22.99 -0.18
CA ARG A 130 2.06 -22.00 -1.12
C ARG A 130 1.62 -20.73 -0.39
N TYR A 131 0.97 -20.87 0.76
CA TYR A 131 0.54 -19.73 1.57
C TYR A 131 1.72 -18.92 2.09
N ASN A 132 2.76 -19.61 2.59
CA ASN A 132 3.98 -18.96 3.09
C ASN A 132 4.75 -18.26 1.97
N LYS A 133 4.72 -18.82 0.75
CA LYS A 133 5.29 -18.17 -0.43
C LYS A 133 4.51 -16.92 -0.81
N ALA A 134 3.18 -17.00 -0.91
CA ALA A 134 2.33 -15.87 -1.27
C ALA A 134 2.48 -14.69 -0.30
N ASP A 135 2.56 -14.99 0.99
CA ASP A 135 2.84 -14.00 2.04
C ASP A 135 4.20 -13.32 1.86
N ARG A 136 5.26 -14.10 1.63
CA ARG A 136 6.62 -13.59 1.41
C ARG A 136 6.76 -12.76 0.14
N ASP A 137 6.14 -13.22 -0.95
CA ASP A 137 6.13 -12.51 -2.23
C ASP A 137 5.43 -11.15 -2.09
N TYR A 138 4.40 -11.07 -1.25
CA TYR A 138 3.79 -9.78 -0.94
C TYR A 138 4.72 -8.87 -0.15
N ALA A 139 5.32 -9.38 0.92
CA ALA A 139 6.24 -8.59 1.76
C ALA A 139 7.41 -8.02 0.93
N SER A 140 7.96 -8.82 0.01
CA SER A 140 9.03 -8.36 -0.88
C SER A 140 8.54 -7.30 -1.88
N THR A 141 7.37 -7.51 -2.49
CA THR A 141 6.80 -6.56 -3.46
C THR A 141 6.41 -5.24 -2.79
N ALA A 142 5.84 -5.29 -1.58
CA ALA A 142 5.49 -4.10 -0.79
C ALA A 142 6.74 -3.27 -0.45
N SER A 143 7.81 -3.94 0.01
CA SER A 143 9.10 -3.30 0.29
C SER A 143 9.71 -2.64 -0.96
N GLN A 144 9.63 -3.30 -2.12
CA GLN A 144 10.09 -2.73 -3.39
C GLN A 144 9.26 -1.51 -3.81
N ALA A 145 7.93 -1.55 -3.65
CA ALA A 145 7.06 -0.43 -3.97
C ALA A 145 7.33 0.77 -3.05
N ALA A 146 7.53 0.54 -1.76
CA ALA A 146 7.91 1.58 -0.80
C ALA A 146 9.27 2.21 -1.15
N THR A 147 10.25 1.38 -1.51
CA THR A 147 11.57 1.86 -1.96
C THR A 147 11.45 2.70 -3.23
N GLN A 148 10.68 2.26 -4.22
CA GLN A 148 10.43 3.02 -5.45
C GLN A 148 9.72 4.34 -5.17
N ALA A 149 8.74 4.35 -4.27
CA ALA A 149 8.03 5.57 -3.88
C ALA A 149 8.97 6.59 -3.21
N LEU A 150 9.89 6.12 -2.35
CA LEU A 150 10.92 6.96 -1.74
C LEU A 150 11.92 7.49 -2.78
N VAL A 151 12.41 6.63 -3.68
CA VAL A 151 13.34 7.06 -4.74
C VAL A 151 12.68 8.10 -5.63
N LYS A 152 11.41 7.90 -6.00
CA LYS A 152 10.64 8.87 -6.78
C LYS A 152 10.42 10.19 -6.04
N SER A 153 10.16 10.17 -4.74
CA SER A 153 9.96 11.41 -3.98
C SER A 153 11.25 12.22 -3.80
N VAL A 154 12.40 11.55 -3.81
CA VAL A 154 13.72 12.21 -3.79
C VAL A 154 14.12 12.75 -5.18
N GLN A 155 13.81 12.01 -6.26
CA GLN A 155 14.11 12.43 -7.63
C GLN A 155 13.21 13.55 -8.13
N ASP A 156 11.90 13.44 -7.84
CA ASP A 156 10.88 14.40 -8.23
C ASP A 156 10.19 14.96 -6.97
N PRO A 157 10.88 15.79 -6.16
CA PRO A 157 10.23 16.43 -5.03
C PRO A 157 9.11 17.30 -5.59
N THR A 158 7.85 16.97 -5.25
CA THR A 158 6.71 17.82 -5.59
C THR A 158 7.06 19.24 -5.16
N PRO A 159 6.99 20.25 -6.04
CA PRO A 159 7.31 21.62 -5.65
C PRO A 159 6.42 21.97 -4.47
N ALA A 160 7.05 22.25 -3.32
CA ALA A 160 6.35 22.74 -2.15
C ALA A 160 5.44 23.87 -2.64
N ARG A 161 4.14 23.73 -2.42
CA ARG A 161 3.14 24.70 -2.87
C ARG A 161 3.64 26.08 -2.45
N ALA A 162 4.02 26.88 -3.45
CA ALA A 162 4.63 28.19 -3.28
C ALA A 162 3.61 29.16 -2.70
N ASN A 163 3.42 29.09 -1.39
CA ASN A 163 2.93 30.23 -0.62
C ASN A 163 4.18 30.91 -0.02
N ASN A 164 4.97 31.54 -0.89
CA ASN A 164 6.00 32.55 -0.61
C ASN A 164 7.01 32.35 0.55
N ALA A 165 7.24 31.12 1.03
CA ALA A 165 8.32 30.86 1.98
C ALA A 165 9.65 30.63 1.24
N THR A 166 10.36 31.71 0.91
CA THR A 166 11.77 31.62 0.52
C THR A 166 12.59 31.14 1.71
N ILE A 167 13.00 29.86 1.72
CA ILE A 167 14.06 29.39 2.62
C ILE A 167 15.40 29.76 1.97
N GLY A 168 15.85 30.99 2.20
CA GLY A 168 17.24 31.39 1.97
C GLY A 168 18.09 31.09 3.21
N PRO A 169 19.43 31.05 3.09
CA PRO A 169 20.31 30.93 4.24
C PRO A 169 19.98 32.02 5.26
N ALA A 170 19.88 31.64 6.53
CA ALA A 170 19.54 32.56 7.61
C ALA A 170 20.55 33.71 7.65
N ASN A 171 20.14 34.89 7.18
CA ASN A 171 20.88 36.12 7.38
C ASN A 171 20.66 36.56 8.84
N PRO A 172 21.68 36.57 9.72
CA PRO A 172 21.49 37.03 11.09
C PRO A 172 21.50 38.55 11.09
N LYS A 173 20.36 39.19 10.77
CA LYS A 173 20.22 40.63 10.98
C LYS A 173 19.55 40.87 12.33
N ALA A 174 20.39 41.36 13.25
CA ALA A 174 20.08 41.69 14.62
C ALA A 174 18.78 42.51 14.77
N THR A 175 17.89 42.00 15.62
CA THR A 175 16.77 42.74 16.20
C THR A 175 17.27 44.04 16.82
N THR A 176 17.02 45.16 16.14
CA THR A 176 17.19 46.49 16.72
C THR A 176 16.04 46.68 17.70
N ARG A 177 16.33 46.44 18.98
CA ARG A 177 15.47 46.73 20.13
C ARG A 177 15.05 48.20 20.09
N PRO A 178 13.74 48.55 20.11
CA PRO A 178 13.35 49.92 20.39
C PRO A 178 13.66 50.22 21.85
N ALA A 179 14.45 51.27 22.08
CA ALA A 179 14.71 51.81 23.40
C ALA A 179 13.39 52.32 23.99
N GLY A 180 12.87 51.62 25.00
CA GLY A 180 11.76 52.10 25.80
C GLY A 180 12.17 53.39 26.52
N ASN A 181 11.50 54.49 26.18
CA ASN A 181 11.58 55.74 26.91
C ASN A 181 11.11 55.49 28.35
N LEU A 182 12.03 55.66 29.31
CA LEU A 182 11.75 55.65 30.74
C LEU A 182 10.88 56.87 31.08
N GLY A 183 9.59 56.63 31.24
CA GLY A 183 8.62 57.57 31.77
C GLY A 183 9.02 58.00 33.18
N ARG A 184 9.34 59.29 33.32
CA ARG A 184 9.79 59.93 34.55
C ARG A 184 8.55 60.43 35.31
N ASN A 185 7.89 59.55 36.07
CA ASN A 185 6.80 59.94 36.96
C ASN A 185 7.13 59.49 38.39
N ALA A 186 7.89 60.32 39.12
CA ALA A 186 8.01 60.22 40.56
C ALA A 186 7.85 61.63 41.14
N ARG A 187 6.70 61.81 41.78
CA ARG A 187 6.28 62.87 42.72
C ARG A 187 6.00 64.26 42.18
#